data_AF-A0AAW8QJK9-F1
#
_entry.id   AF-A0AAW8QJK9-F1
#
_cell.length_a   1.000
_cell.length_b   1.000
_cell.length_c   1.000
_cell.angle_alpha   90.00
_cell.angle_beta   90.00
_cell.angle_gamma   90.00
#
_symmetry.space_group_name_H-M   'P 1'
#
loop_
_entity.id
_entity.type
_entity.pdbx_description
1 polymer ?
#
loop_
_entity_poly.entity_id
_entity_poly.type
_entity_poly.pdbx_seq_one_letter_code
_entity_poly.pdbx_strand_id
1 'polypeptide(L)'
;MGMATDHELLHKILEEMQSLKKQLAADNERRVSVKEFQERLGWKNTKFYERIKMGEIAPPLKDGTYSYYLNSYVNEVVTRRSNSATLAA
;
A
#
# COMPACT_ATOMS: atom_id res chain seq x y z
N MET A 1 11.68 40.78 14.38
CA MET A 1 10.35 40.21 14.71
C MET A 1 10.07 38.93 13.89
N GLY A 2 11.07 38.14 13.48
CA GLY A 2 10.89 36.96 12.59
C GLY A 2 10.90 35.58 13.28
N MET A 3 11.55 35.45 14.44
CA MET A 3 11.72 34.13 15.09
C MET A 3 10.40 33.45 15.51
N ALA A 4 9.38 34.24 15.89
CA ALA A 4 8.08 33.70 16.28
C ALA A 4 7.33 33.11 15.07
N THR A 5 7.40 33.77 13.91
CA THR A 5 6.74 33.33 12.68
C THR A 5 7.38 32.08 12.09
N ASP A 6 8.72 31.96 12.14
CA ASP A 6 9.42 30.75 11.71
C ASP A 6 9.06 29.55 12.59
N HIS A 7 8.99 29.76 13.92
CA HIS A 7 8.62 28.71 14.86
C HIS A 7 7.15 28.26 14.69
N GLU A 8 6.23 29.20 14.46
CA GLU A 8 4.83 28.87 14.18
C GLU A 8 4.66 28.11 12.86
N LEU A 9 5.41 28.49 11.82
CA LEU A 9 5.41 27.78 10.54
C LEU A 9 5.93 26.35 10.70
N LEU A 10 7.05 26.17 11.40
CA LEU A 10 7.62 24.85 11.67
C LEU A 10 6.67 23.97 12.48
N HIS A 11 5.96 24.54 13.45
CA HIS A 11 4.94 23.81 14.21
C HIS A 11 3.80 23.32 13.31
N LYS A 12 3.27 24.19 12.44
CA LYS A 12 2.21 23.81 11.48
C LYS A 12 2.67 22.71 10.54
N ILE A 13 3.88 22.82 9.98
CA ILE A 13 4.46 21.77 9.11
C ILE A 13 4.56 20.44 9.86
N LEU A 14 5.00 20.46 11.13
CA LEU A 14 5.08 19.24 11.94
C LEU A 14 3.70 18.62 12.17
N GLU A 15 2.69 19.42 12.49
CA GLU A 15 1.32 18.96 12.68
C GLU A 15 0.74 18.34 11.40
N GLU A 16 0.93 18.99 10.24
CA GLU A 16 0.51 18.46 8.95
C GLU A 16 1.21 17.13 8.63
N MET A 17 2.53 17.04 8.84
CA MET A 17 3.28 15.81 8.63
C MET A 17 2.82 14.67 9.54
N GLN A 18 2.46 14.96 10.79
CA GLN A 18 1.89 13.96 11.69
C GLN A 18 0.51 13.49 11.24
N SER A 19 -0.33 14.41 10.76
CA SER A 19 -1.64 14.08 10.19
C SER A 19 -1.51 13.16 8.97
N LEU A 20 -0.64 13.51 8.03
CA LEU A 20 -0.37 12.71 6.83
C LEU A 20 0.15 11.31 7.18
N LYS A 21 1.05 11.20 8.16
CA LYS A 21 1.54 9.90 8.65
C LYS A 21 0.41 9.03 9.19
N LYS A 22 -0.51 9.61 9.97
CA LYS A 22 -1.66 8.88 10.52
C LYS A 22 -2.61 8.41 9.42
N GLN A 23 -2.90 9.27 8.44
CA GLN A 23 -3.74 8.91 7.29
C GLN A 23 -3.11 7.78 6.48
N LEU A 24 -1.79 7.85 6.23
CA LEU A 24 -1.07 6.82 5.50
C LEU A 24 -1.03 5.48 6.26
N ALA A 25 -0.85 5.52 7.59
CA ALA A 25 -0.91 4.31 8.43
C ALA A 25 -2.30 3.66 8.33
N ALA A 26 -3.36 4.45 8.50
CA ALA A 26 -4.74 3.95 8.41
C ALA A 26 -5.06 3.36 7.03
N ASP A 27 -4.58 3.98 5.95
CA ASP A 27 -4.76 3.45 4.59
C ASP A 27 -3.99 2.14 4.40
N ASN A 28 -2.77 2.03 4.92
CA ASN A 28 -1.95 0.83 4.83
C ASN A 28 -2.54 -0.38 5.58
N GLU A 29 -3.21 -0.13 6.70
CA GLU A 29 -3.87 -1.17 7.51
C GLU A 29 -5.24 -1.59 6.94
N ARG A 30 -5.74 -0.89 5.91
CA ARG A 30 -7.01 -1.21 5.26
C ARG A 30 -6.99 -2.63 4.69
N ARG A 31 -8.09 -3.35 4.91
CA ARG A 31 -8.33 -4.67 4.31
C ARG A 31 -8.71 -4.52 2.83
N VAL A 32 -8.03 -5.26 1.98
CA VAL A 32 -8.21 -5.30 0.53
C VAL A 32 -8.66 -6.69 0.13
N SER A 33 -9.72 -6.78 -0.68
CA SER A 33 -10.20 -8.06 -1.19
C SER A 33 -9.26 -8.63 -2.25
N VAL A 34 -9.30 -9.96 -2.42
CA VAL A 34 -8.54 -10.62 -3.50
C VAL A 34 -8.89 -10.03 -4.88
N LYS A 35 -10.17 -9.68 -5.10
CA LYS A 35 -10.65 -9.10 -6.35
C LYS A 35 -10.02 -7.72 -6.59
N GLU A 36 -10.03 -6.84 -5.59
CA GLU A 36 -9.43 -5.52 -5.71
C GLU A 36 -7.91 -5.61 -5.96
N PHE A 37 -7.22 -6.58 -5.33
CA PHE A 37 -5.80 -6.80 -5.59
C PHE A 37 -5.54 -7.27 -7.04
N GLN A 38 -6.39 -8.16 -7.57
CA GLN A 38 -6.32 -8.59 -8.97
C GLN A 38 -6.52 -7.42 -9.94
N GLU A 39 -7.46 -6.53 -9.64
CA GLU A 39 -7.73 -5.33 -10.44
C GLU A 39 -6.53 -4.37 -10.44
N ARG A 40 -5.91 -4.12 -9.28
CA ARG A 40 -4.70 -3.26 -9.21
C ARG A 40 -3.50 -3.84 -9.95
N LEU A 41 -3.37 -5.16 -10.02
CA LEU A 41 -2.33 -5.83 -10.79
C LEU A 41 -2.67 -5.95 -12.29
N GLY A 42 -3.92 -5.72 -12.68
CA GLY A 42 -4.42 -5.99 -14.04
C GLY A 42 -4.35 -7.47 -14.41
N TRP A 43 -4.48 -8.38 -13.44
CA TRP A 43 -4.32 -9.82 -13.67
C TRP A 43 -5.64 -10.58 -13.67
N LYS A 44 -5.71 -11.60 -14.53
CA LYS A 44 -6.78 -12.60 -14.48
C LYS A 44 -6.62 -13.52 -13.27
N ASN A 45 -7.74 -14.05 -12.81
CA ASN A 45 -7.82 -14.88 -11.60
C ASN A 45 -6.86 -16.09 -11.62
N THR A 46 -6.77 -16.79 -12.76
CA THR A 46 -5.86 -17.94 -12.94
C THR A 46 -4.40 -17.57 -12.68
N LYS A 47 -3.91 -16.51 -13.32
CA LYS A 47 -2.53 -16.03 -13.19
C LYS A 47 -2.20 -15.62 -11.76
N PHE A 48 -3.18 -15.02 -11.06
CA PHE A 48 -3.00 -14.60 -9.67
C PHE A 48 -2.77 -15.80 -8.75
N TYR A 49 -3.59 -16.85 -8.84
CA TYR A 49 -3.42 -18.05 -8.02
C TYR A 49 -2.18 -18.87 -8.40
N GLU A 50 -1.78 -18.90 -9.67
CA GLU A 50 -0.50 -19.48 -10.07
C GLU A 50 0.67 -18.79 -9.39
N ARG A 51 0.67 -17.46 -9.32
CA ARG A 51 1.73 -16.69 -8.67
C ARG A 51 1.76 -16.87 -7.15
N ILE A 52 0.61 -17.12 -6.53
CA ILE A 52 0.55 -17.56 -5.14
C ILE A 52 1.22 -18.93 -4.97
N LYS A 53 0.90 -19.90 -5.85
CA LYS A 53 1.51 -21.24 -5.80
C LYS A 53 3.02 -21.21 -6.03
N MET A 54 3.50 -20.30 -6.88
CA MET A 54 4.94 -20.10 -7.14
C MET A 54 5.66 -19.36 -5.99
N GLY A 55 4.94 -18.86 -4.98
CA GLY A 55 5.52 -18.13 -3.85
C GLY A 55 5.88 -16.67 -4.16
N GLU A 56 5.50 -16.16 -5.34
CA GLU A 56 5.73 -14.75 -5.71
C GLU A 56 4.77 -13.80 -5.01
N ILE A 57 3.58 -14.28 -4.65
CA ILE A 57 2.58 -13.56 -3.86
C ILE A 57 2.26 -14.41 -2.63
N ALA A 58 2.22 -13.79 -1.46
CA ALA A 58 1.84 -14.44 -0.22
C ALA A 58 0.38 -14.89 -0.27
N PRO A 59 -0.01 -15.98 0.40
CA PRO A 59 -1.41 -16.36 0.52
C PRO A 59 -2.22 -15.27 1.27
N PRO A 60 -3.52 -15.14 1.00
CA PRO A 60 -4.36 -14.15 1.68
C PRO A 60 -4.55 -14.53 3.16
N LEU A 61 -4.69 -13.49 3.99
CA LEU A 61 -5.14 -13.62 5.37
C LEU A 61 -6.62 -14.02 5.37
N LYS A 62 -7.06 -14.75 6.40
CA LYS A 62 -8.46 -15.17 6.55
C LYS A 62 -9.12 -14.46 7.74
N ASP A 63 -10.31 -13.94 7.50
CA ASP A 63 -11.23 -13.38 8.50
C ASP A 63 -12.53 -14.21 8.41
N GLY A 64 -12.52 -15.37 9.06
CA GLY A 64 -13.59 -16.38 8.89
C GLY A 64 -13.69 -16.88 7.44
N THR A 65 -14.84 -16.64 6.81
CA THR A 65 -15.11 -17.05 5.41
C THR A 65 -14.41 -16.15 4.38
N TYR A 66 -14.05 -14.91 4.76
CA TYR A 66 -13.50 -13.94 3.83
C TYR A 66 -11.97 -13.98 3.82
N SER A 67 -11.40 -13.88 2.62
CA SER A 67 -9.95 -13.79 2.41
C SER A 67 -9.58 -12.35 2.03
N TYR A 68 -8.56 -11.80 2.67
CA TYR A 68 -8.14 -10.41 2.50
C TYR A 68 -6.60 -10.27 2.51
N TYR A 69 -6.14 -9.12 2.01
CA TYR A 69 -4.77 -8.66 2.12
C TYR A 69 -4.76 -7.30 2.84
N LEU A 70 -3.61 -6.94 3.41
CA LEU A 70 -3.40 -5.56 3.86
C LEU A 70 -3.01 -4.70 2.66
N ASN A 71 -3.56 -3.50 2.61
CA ASN A 71 -3.30 -2.54 1.54
C ASN A 71 -1.81 -2.20 1.43
N SER A 72 -1.07 -2.16 2.55
CA SER A 72 0.38 -2.05 2.58
C SER A 72 1.08 -3.09 1.71
N TYR A 73 0.73 -4.37 1.89
CA TYR A 73 1.29 -5.47 1.13
C TYR A 73 0.91 -5.38 -0.35
N VAL A 74 -0.36 -5.06 -0.63
CA VAL A 74 -0.85 -4.88 -2.02
C VAL A 74 -0.05 -3.79 -2.73
N ASN A 75 0.14 -2.63 -2.09
CA ASN A 75 0.89 -1.51 -2.64
C ASN A 75 2.38 -1.87 -2.85
N GLU A 76 2.99 -2.61 -1.93
CA GLU A 76 4.37 -3.09 -2.08
C GLU A 76 4.52 -3.96 -3.34
N VAL A 77 3.65 -4.96 -3.51
CA VAL A 77 3.70 -5.89 -4.65
C VAL A 77 3.46 -5.16 -5.98
N VAL A 78 2.48 -4.25 -6.02
CA VAL A 78 2.16 -3.45 -7.21
C VAL A 78 3.35 -2.54 -7.56
N THR A 79 3.92 -1.83 -6.58
CA THR A 79 5.03 -0.89 -6.80
C THR A 79 6.33 -1.61 -7.19
N ARG A 80 6.65 -2.74 -6.55
CA ARG A 80 7.82 -3.55 -6.88
C ARG A 80 7.81 -3.98 -8.36
N ARG A 81 6.64 -4.33 -8.89
CA ARG A 81 6.46 -4.67 -10.31
C ARG A 81 6.66 -3.47 -11.23
N SER A 82 6.12 -2.31 -10.86
CA SER A 82 6.31 -1.06 -11.63
C SER A 82 7.80 -0.71 -11.77
N ASN A 83 8.57 -0.83 -10.69
CA ASN A 83 10.01 -0.55 -10.72
C ASN A 83 10.81 -1.57 -11.53
N SER A 84 10.37 -2.84 -11.57
CA SER A 84 10.98 -3.86 -12.43
C SER A 84 10.74 -3.62 -13.92
N ALA A 85 9.63 -2.96 -14.30
CA ALA A 85 9.36 -2.62 -15.70
C ALA A 85 10.21 -1.41 -16.15
N THR A 86 10.44 -0.44 -15.27
CA THR A 86 11.21 0.78 -15.59
C THR A 86 12.72 0.51 -15.73
N LEU A 87 13.28 -0.49 -15.05
CA LEU A 87 14.71 -0.83 -15.16
C LEU A 87 15.05 -1.69 -16.39
N ALA A 88 14.06 -2.12 -17.17
CA ALA A 88 14.22 -2.97 -18.34
C ALA A 88 13.99 -2.24 -19.68
N ALA A 89 13.82 -0.92 -19.65
CA ALA A 89 13.55 -0.07 -20.82
C ALA A 89 14.73 0.85 -21.15
#